data_AF-A0AAN7IDN1-F1
#
_entry.id   AF-A0AAN7IDN1-F1
#
_cell.length_a   1.000
_cell.length_b   1.000
_cell.length_c   1.000
_cell.angle_alpha   90.00
_cell.angle_beta   90.00
_cell.angle_gamma   90.00
#
_symmetry.space_group_name_H-M   'P 1'
#
loop_
_entity.id
_entity.type
_entity.pdbx_description
1 polymer ?
#
loop_
_entity_poly.entity_id
_entity_poly.type
_entity_poly.pdbx_seq_one_letter_code
_entity_poly.pdbx_strand_id
1 'polypeptide(L)'
;MLDAVLLNMRHHGRIAVCGMITQYNLDEPKGIKNLLHIGFKWIQMKGYTHHNYYHLYPKFLDLVLHYIREKKMVYVEDIVEGLESGPAALVGHFNGLNFGKQVVVVARE
;
A
#
# COMPACT_ATOMS: atom_id res chain seq x y z
N MET A 1 -5.91 5.60 -11.95
CA MET A 1 -5.28 4.27 -12.10
C MET A 1 -6.31 3.14 -12.18
N LEU A 2 -7.24 3.01 -11.21
CA LEU A 2 -8.25 1.93 -11.22
C LEU A 2 -9.09 1.87 -12.50
N ASP A 3 -9.51 3.03 -13.05
CA ASP A 3 -10.24 3.07 -14.33
C ASP A 3 -9.50 2.38 -15.49
N ALA A 4 -8.19 2.58 -15.59
CA ALA A 4 -7.37 1.94 -16.61
C ALA A 4 -7.19 0.44 -16.33
N VAL A 5 -7.06 0.06 -15.06
CA VAL A 5 -6.95 -1.35 -14.66
C VAL A 5 -8.21 -2.13 -15.05
N LEU A 6 -9.41 -1.59 -14.76
CA LEU A 6 -10.69 -2.26 -15.05
C LEU A 6 -10.84 -2.64 -16.54
N LEU A 7 -10.38 -1.78 -17.46
CA LEU A 7 -10.35 -2.06 -18.89
C LEU A 7 -9.45 -3.24 -19.26
N ASN A 8 -8.39 -3.49 -18.49
CA ASN A 8 -7.34 -4.48 -18.78
C ASN A 8 -7.44 -5.76 -17.93
N MET A 9 -8.33 -5.82 -16.94
CA MET A 9 -8.52 -7.03 -16.13
C MET A 9 -8.98 -8.21 -17.00
N ARG A 10 -8.53 -9.41 -16.64
CA ARG A 10 -9.06 -10.68 -17.19
C ARG A 10 -10.44 -10.99 -16.61
N HIS A 11 -11.21 -11.85 -17.29
CA HIS A 11 -12.41 -12.46 -16.70
C HIS A 11 -12.06 -13.18 -15.39
N HIS A 12 -12.92 -13.08 -14.39
CA HIS A 12 -12.72 -13.56 -13.02
C HIS A 12 -11.51 -12.94 -12.30
N GLY A 13 -11.10 -11.74 -12.72
CA GLY A 13 -10.04 -10.97 -12.09
C GLY A 13 -10.35 -10.63 -10.63
N ARG A 14 -9.31 -10.32 -9.86
CA ARG A 14 -9.43 -9.96 -8.43
C ARG A 14 -8.74 -8.64 -8.15
N ILE A 15 -9.40 -7.76 -7.42
CA ILE A 15 -8.86 -6.47 -6.96
C ILE A 15 -8.95 -6.44 -5.44
N ALA A 16 -7.78 -6.47 -4.78
CA ALA A 16 -7.68 -6.28 -3.34
C ALA A 16 -7.56 -4.78 -3.05
N VAL A 17 -8.59 -4.20 -2.43
CA VAL A 17 -8.65 -2.77 -2.14
C VAL A 17 -8.02 -2.52 -0.76
N CYS A 18 -6.71 -2.26 -0.76
CA CYS A 18 -5.96 -1.91 0.45
C CYS A 18 -6.07 -0.41 0.79
N GLY A 19 -6.19 0.44 -0.22
CA GLY A 19 -6.22 1.89 -0.06
C GLY A 19 -6.33 2.61 -1.41
N MET A 20 -6.53 3.93 -1.35
CA MET A 20 -6.69 4.80 -2.52
C MET A 20 -5.95 6.12 -2.33
N ILE A 21 -4.62 6.06 -2.14
CA ILE A 21 -3.79 7.21 -1.73
C ILE A 21 -3.98 8.47 -2.59
N THR A 22 -4.27 8.31 -3.89
CA THR A 22 -4.52 9.42 -4.82
C THR A 22 -5.80 10.21 -4.52
N GLN A 23 -6.65 9.75 -3.61
CA GLN A 23 -7.92 10.38 -3.24
C GLN A 23 -7.84 11.12 -1.89
N TYR A 24 -6.82 10.87 -1.05
CA TYR A 24 -6.84 11.28 0.36
C TYR A 24 -6.74 12.79 0.57
N ASN A 25 -6.10 13.51 -0.34
CA ASN A 25 -5.85 14.95 -0.24
C ASN A 25 -6.69 15.77 -1.24
N LEU A 26 -7.80 15.21 -1.73
CA LEU A 26 -8.73 15.92 -2.61
C LEU A 26 -9.93 16.41 -1.79
N ASP A 27 -10.36 17.65 -2.05
CA ASP A 27 -11.59 18.19 -1.45
C ASP A 27 -12.82 17.36 -1.86
N GLU A 28 -12.84 16.90 -3.12
CA GLU A 28 -13.86 16.02 -3.67
C GLU A 28 -13.24 14.77 -4.30
N PRO A 29 -13.70 13.55 -3.95
CA PRO A 29 -13.20 12.32 -4.54
C PRO A 29 -13.48 12.24 -6.05
N LYS A 30 -12.49 11.82 -6.83
CA LYS A 30 -12.67 11.57 -8.26
C LYS A 30 -13.41 10.25 -8.46
N GLY A 31 -14.56 10.30 -9.15
CA GLY A 31 -15.36 9.13 -9.49
C GLY A 31 -14.65 8.15 -10.44
N ILE A 32 -15.03 6.87 -10.34
CA ILE A 32 -14.55 5.78 -11.19
C ILE A 32 -15.55 5.57 -12.34
N LYS A 33 -15.08 5.62 -13.59
CA LYS A 33 -15.92 5.62 -14.80
C LYS A 33 -16.18 4.22 -15.36
N ASN A 34 -15.29 3.27 -15.12
CA ASN A 34 -15.29 1.96 -15.79
C ASN A 34 -15.82 0.80 -14.93
N LEU A 35 -16.66 1.08 -13.92
CA LEU A 35 -17.17 0.06 -12.99
C LEU A 35 -17.99 -1.06 -13.66
N LEU A 36 -18.59 -0.80 -14.83
CA LEU A 36 -19.32 -1.81 -15.61
C LEU A 36 -18.47 -3.05 -15.94
N HIS A 37 -17.16 -2.88 -16.09
CA HIS A 37 -16.25 -4.01 -16.33
C HIS A 37 -16.18 -4.99 -15.16
N ILE A 38 -16.54 -4.58 -13.95
CA ILE A 38 -16.65 -5.50 -12.81
C ILE A 38 -17.69 -6.57 -13.11
N GLY A 39 -18.86 -6.16 -13.62
CA GLY A 39 -19.93 -7.09 -14.02
C GLY A 39 -19.56 -7.89 -15.26
N PHE A 40 -19.17 -7.23 -16.35
CA PHE A 40 -18.88 -7.90 -17.63
C PHE A 40 -17.74 -8.92 -17.56
N LYS A 41 -16.81 -8.72 -16.62
CA LYS A 41 -15.66 -9.61 -16.44
C LYS A 41 -15.73 -10.41 -15.15
N TRP A 42 -16.85 -10.37 -14.41
CA TRP A 42 -17.03 -11.05 -13.12
C TRP A 42 -15.87 -10.84 -12.15
N ILE A 43 -15.41 -9.59 -12.02
CA ILE A 43 -14.28 -9.23 -11.17
C ILE A 43 -14.73 -9.22 -9.72
N GLN A 44 -13.94 -9.82 -8.83
CA GLN A 44 -14.11 -9.67 -7.40
C GLN A 44 -13.28 -8.49 -6.90
N MET A 45 -13.93 -7.40 -6.50
CA MET A 45 -13.29 -6.27 -5.84
C MET A 45 -13.62 -6.32 -4.34
N LYS A 46 -12.60 -6.48 -3.49
CA LYS A 46 -12.79 -6.67 -2.04
C LYS A 46 -11.88 -5.76 -1.22
N GLY A 47 -12.48 -4.95 -0.37
CA GLY A 47 -11.77 -4.19 0.67
C GLY A 47 -11.30 -5.08 1.80
N TYR A 48 -10.14 -4.72 2.36
CA TYR A 48 -9.64 -5.34 3.59
C TYR A 48 -8.79 -4.34 4.38
N THR A 49 -8.64 -4.60 5.67
CA THR A 49 -7.72 -3.87 6.55
C THR A 49 -6.89 -4.89 7.30
N HIS A 50 -5.61 -4.59 7.53
CA HIS A 50 -4.69 -5.49 8.24
C HIS A 50 -5.19 -5.81 9.65
N HIS A 51 -5.94 -4.90 10.28
CA HIS A 51 -6.53 -5.08 11.60
C HIS A 51 -7.34 -6.36 11.73
N ASN A 52 -8.10 -6.72 10.68
CA ASN A 52 -8.95 -7.92 10.67
C ASN A 52 -8.13 -9.22 10.62
N TYR A 53 -6.83 -9.14 10.37
CA TYR A 53 -5.94 -10.28 10.18
C TYR A 53 -4.79 -10.33 11.21
N TYR A 54 -4.83 -9.54 12.28
CA TYR A 54 -3.79 -9.57 13.32
C TYR A 54 -3.60 -10.95 13.97
N HIS A 55 -4.62 -11.80 13.99
CA HIS A 55 -4.52 -13.18 14.43
C HIS A 55 -3.51 -14.02 13.61
N LEU A 56 -3.17 -13.60 12.39
CA LEU A 56 -2.16 -14.22 11.54
C LEU A 56 -0.75 -13.66 11.76
N TYR A 57 -0.58 -12.62 12.58
CA TYR A 57 0.69 -11.92 12.75
C TYR A 57 1.84 -12.84 13.22
N PRO A 58 1.65 -13.77 14.19
CA PRO A 58 2.72 -14.69 14.57
C PRO A 58 3.21 -15.55 13.39
N LYS A 59 2.27 -16.14 12.64
CA LYS A 59 2.57 -16.93 11.44
C LYS A 59 3.26 -16.11 10.35
N PHE A 60 2.86 -14.84 10.19
CA PHE A 60 3.50 -13.91 9.27
C PHE A 60 4.96 -13.65 9.65
N LEU A 61 5.24 -13.41 10.94
CA LEU A 61 6.60 -13.18 11.42
C LEU A 61 7.50 -14.40 11.19
N ASP A 62 7.03 -15.61 11.50
CA ASP A 62 7.78 -16.85 11.29
C ASP A 62 8.23 -16.98 9.82
N LEU A 63 7.33 -16.69 8.89
CA LEU A 63 7.60 -16.76 7.46
C LEU A 63 8.54 -15.64 7.00
N VAL A 64 8.24 -14.39 7.33
CA VAL A 64 8.97 -13.23 6.80
C VAL A 64 10.38 -13.12 7.37
N LEU A 65 10.57 -13.37 8.67
CA LEU A 65 11.90 -13.35 9.27
C LEU A 65 12.81 -14.43 8.67
N HIS A 66 12.25 -15.60 8.37
CA HIS A 66 12.98 -16.66 7.66
C HIS A 66 13.43 -16.17 6.27
N TYR A 67 12.53 -15.60 5.46
CA TYR A 67 12.87 -15.10 4.13
C TYR A 67 13.85 -13.93 4.12
N ILE A 68 13.78 -13.04 5.11
CA ILE A 68 14.75 -11.95 5.27
C ILE A 68 16.14 -12.53 5.58
N ARG A 69 16.24 -13.46 6.53
CA ARG A 69 17.53 -14.11 6.89
C ARG A 69 18.15 -14.86 5.71
N GLU A 70 17.32 -15.52 4.91
CA GLU A 70 17.75 -16.23 3.70
C GLU A 70 17.99 -15.31 2.49
N LYS A 71 17.82 -13.99 2.63
CA LYS A 71 17.92 -13.00 1.54
C LYS A 71 16.98 -13.28 0.37
N LYS A 72 15.86 -13.98 0.62
CA LYS A 72 14.77 -14.21 -0.35
C LYS A 72 13.80 -13.03 -0.41
N MET A 73 13.89 -12.10 0.54
CA MET A 73 13.11 -10.87 0.60
C MET A 73 14.05 -9.69 0.88
N VAL A 74 13.92 -8.63 0.07
CA VAL A 74 14.65 -7.37 0.24
C VAL A 74 13.69 -6.31 0.75
N TYR A 75 14.15 -5.50 1.70
CA TYR A 75 13.43 -4.36 2.24
C TYR A 75 14.23 -3.09 1.98
N VAL A 76 13.56 -2.04 1.51
CA VAL A 76 14.17 -0.74 1.18
C VAL A 76 13.52 0.32 2.04
N GLU A 77 14.35 1.09 2.73
CA GLU A 77 13.95 2.16 3.62
C GLU A 77 14.45 3.50 3.09
N ASP A 78 13.61 4.52 3.24
CA ASP A 78 13.95 5.92 3.07
C ASP A 78 14.02 6.52 4.47
N ILE A 79 15.24 6.83 4.92
CA ILE A 79 15.51 7.16 6.32
C ILE A 79 15.84 8.65 6.43
N VAL A 80 15.09 9.35 7.27
CA VAL A 80 15.42 10.71 7.72
C VAL A 80 15.79 10.69 9.20
N GLU A 81 16.72 11.57 9.60
CA GLU A 81 17.16 11.73 10.98
C GLU A 81 16.44 12.90 11.64
N GLY A 82 16.15 12.78 12.94
CA GLY A 82 15.54 13.83 13.73
C GLY A 82 14.02 13.82 13.67
N LEU A 83 13.37 14.00 14.82
CA LEU A 83 11.91 14.09 14.90
C LEU A 83 11.37 15.30 14.12
N GLU A 84 12.16 16.37 14.08
CA GLU A 84 11.93 17.60 13.33
C GLU A 84 11.79 17.36 11.81
N SER A 85 12.40 16.31 11.27
CA SER A 85 12.26 15.92 9.87
C SER A 85 10.92 15.23 9.58
N GLY A 86 10.22 14.74 10.61
CA GLY A 86 8.98 13.96 10.51
C GLY A 86 7.88 14.64 9.69
N PRO A 87 7.52 15.92 9.94
CA PRO A 87 6.50 16.61 9.15
C PRO A 87 6.85 16.68 7.66
N ALA A 88 8.10 17.03 7.32
CA ALA A 88 8.55 17.11 5.94
C ALA A 88 8.52 15.74 5.25
N ALA A 89 8.97 14.68 5.95
CA ALA A 89 8.94 13.31 5.45
C ALA A 89 7.51 12.80 5.22
N LEU A 90 6.57 13.13 6.10
CA LEU A 90 5.16 12.77 5.94
C LEU A 90 4.52 13.49 4.74
N VAL A 91 4.76 14.79 4.58
CA VAL A 91 4.28 15.54 3.41
C VAL A 91 4.92 14.99 2.13
N GLY A 92 6.22 14.68 2.16
CA GLY A 92 6.94 14.07 1.05
C GLY A 92 6.35 12.73 0.63
N HIS A 93 5.90 11.90 1.57
CA HIS A 93 5.23 10.63 1.29
C HIS A 93 3.99 10.80 0.40
N PHE A 94 3.15 11.79 0.68
CA PHE A 94 1.96 12.06 -0.14
C PHE A 94 2.29 12.66 -1.51
N ASN A 95 3.49 13.22 -1.66
CA ASN A 95 4.01 13.73 -2.94
C ASN A 95 4.89 12.71 -3.68
N GLY A 96 5.02 11.48 -3.15
CA GLY A 96 5.82 10.43 -3.78
C GLY A 96 7.33 10.66 -3.73
N LEU A 97 7.82 11.44 -2.77
CA LEU A 97 9.25 11.75 -2.63
C LEU A 97 10.05 10.62 -1.97
N ASN A 98 9.39 9.67 -1.30
CA ASN A 98 10.04 8.58 -0.60
C ASN A 98 10.46 7.44 -1.55
N PHE A 99 11.67 6.92 -1.38
CA PHE A 99 12.14 5.71 -2.08
C PHE A 99 12.15 4.50 -1.14
N GLY A 100 11.03 3.77 -1.08
CA GLY A 100 10.85 2.65 -0.15
C GLY A 100 10.02 3.06 1.07
N LYS A 101 10.18 2.38 2.21
CA LYS A 101 9.46 2.72 3.44
C LYS A 101 10.07 3.96 4.07
N GLN A 102 9.29 5.04 4.20
CA GLN A 102 9.70 6.19 5.01
C GLN A 102 9.84 5.81 6.50
N VAL A 103 11.01 6.10 7.07
CA VAL A 103 11.37 5.91 8.49
C VAL A 103 11.97 7.21 9.02
N VAL A 104 11.63 7.56 10.26
CA VAL A 104 12.23 8.68 10.99
C VAL A 104 13.03 8.13 12.15
N VAL A 105 14.34 8.37 12.16
CA VAL A 105 15.21 8.00 13.28
C VAL A 105 15.18 9.14 14.29
N VAL A 106 14.51 8.90 15.42
CA VAL A 106 14.36 9.90 16.49
C VAL A 106 15.60 9.93 17.39
N ALA A 107 16.14 8.76 17.69
CA ALA A 107 17.38 8.58 18.43
C ALA A 107 18.03 7.28 17.94
N ARG A 108 19.36 7.26 17.96
CA ARG A 108 20.15 6.05 17.80
C ARG A 108 20.68 5.65 19.18
N GLU A 109 20.81 4.35 19.41
CA GLU A 109 21.48 3.82 20.60
C GLU A 109 22.90 4.37 20.74
#